data_AF-A0A182PZD2-F1
#
_entry.id   AF-A0A182PZD2-F1
#
_cell.length_a   1.000
_cell.length_b   1.000
_cell.length_c   1.000
_cell.angle_alpha   90.00
_cell.angle_beta   90.00
_cell.angle_gamma   90.00
#
_symmetry.space_group_name_H-M   'P 1'
#
loop_
_entity.id
_entity.type
_entity.pdbx_description
1 polymer ?
#
loop_
_entity_poly.entity_id
_entity_poly.type
_entity_poly.pdbx_seq_one_letter_code
_entity_poly.pdbx_strand_id
1 'polypeptide(L)'
;LCKMDYPRPCGCKGRRTCLHCEAEFGIERSDFYTSFQNSESFVYCPRCNKIYPGWDWEKILSEHADTPMHGGTRGEEYPGVYIDLDFLSETEETNLLHGLDELPWDVSQSGRRKQNFGPKTNFKKTRLRSAQFAGFPRVSEFVQRRFEQVPLLATFQTIEQCSLEYAPERGASIDPHIDDCWIWGERIVTVNLLSDSVLTMSPYRACPDGKTKYNLHFLERYRDHLLGELMDEKAIAACENRVVRIPMPRRSLLVLYGPPRYQWEHAVLREDIKDRRVCLAYREFTPMYLEGGSEFSQSEDIFLRAKQFWDQQPAIVAS
;
A
#
# COMPACT_ATOMS: atom_id res chain seq x y z
N LEU A 1 -27.47 -12.30 -13.47
CA LEU A 1 -26.57 -12.76 -12.37
C LEU A 1 -25.23 -13.37 -12.84
N CYS A 2 -24.95 -13.55 -14.14
CA CYS A 2 -23.71 -14.23 -14.62
C CYS A 2 -22.67 -13.32 -15.31
N LYS A 3 -22.77 -11.97 -15.20
CA LYS A 3 -21.86 -11.01 -15.88
C LYS A 3 -20.77 -10.40 -14.98
N MET A 4 -20.73 -10.68 -13.68
CA MET A 4 -19.84 -9.98 -12.73
C MET A 4 -18.49 -10.65 -12.47
N ASP A 5 -18.33 -11.96 -12.70
CA ASP A 5 -17.10 -12.68 -12.35
C ASP A 5 -16.03 -12.70 -13.45
N TYR A 6 -16.35 -12.23 -14.64
CA TYR A 6 -15.39 -12.10 -15.73
C TYR A 6 -14.62 -10.77 -15.67
N PRO A 7 -13.33 -10.76 -16.06
CA PRO A 7 -12.59 -9.53 -16.31
C PRO A 7 -13.36 -8.62 -17.27
N ARG A 8 -13.78 -7.44 -16.78
CA ARG A 8 -14.32 -6.38 -17.62
C ARG A 8 -13.20 -5.71 -18.41
N PRO A 9 -13.46 -5.08 -19.57
CA PRO A 9 -12.44 -4.31 -20.31
C PRO A 9 -11.76 -3.24 -19.44
N CYS A 10 -12.51 -2.69 -18.47
CA CYS A 10 -12.04 -1.75 -17.46
C CYS A 10 -11.06 -2.37 -16.41
N GLY A 11 -10.67 -3.64 -16.53
CA GLY A 11 -9.84 -4.38 -15.56
C GLY A 11 -10.57 -4.85 -14.30
N CYS A 12 -11.73 -4.28 -14.00
CA CYS A 12 -12.56 -4.57 -12.84
C CYS A 12 -13.14 -6.00 -12.85
N LYS A 13 -13.28 -6.61 -11.67
CA LYS A 13 -13.78 -7.99 -11.47
C LYS A 13 -14.64 -8.09 -10.22
N GLY A 14 -15.70 -8.90 -10.25
CA GLY A 14 -16.60 -9.11 -9.12
C GLY A 14 -17.13 -7.80 -8.55
N ARG A 15 -17.03 -7.65 -7.22
CA ARG A 15 -17.46 -6.44 -6.47
C ARG A 15 -16.59 -5.19 -6.69
N ARG A 16 -15.39 -5.34 -7.27
CA ARG A 16 -14.47 -4.21 -7.47
C ARG A 16 -14.85 -3.51 -8.77
N THR A 17 -15.26 -2.24 -8.69
CA THR A 17 -15.86 -1.47 -9.80
C THR A 17 -15.23 -0.09 -9.98
N CYS A 18 -15.26 0.41 -11.21
CA CYS A 18 -14.97 1.79 -11.58
C CYS A 18 -16.28 2.51 -11.94
N LEU A 19 -16.27 3.84 -12.07
CA LEU A 19 -17.47 4.64 -12.38
C LEU A 19 -18.20 4.18 -13.65
N HIS A 20 -17.48 3.83 -14.71
CA HIS A 20 -18.11 3.31 -15.93
C HIS A 20 -18.78 1.97 -15.69
N CYS A 21 -18.13 1.09 -14.93
CA CYS A 21 -18.63 -0.23 -14.62
C CYS A 21 -19.84 -0.15 -13.63
N GLU A 22 -19.97 0.93 -12.85
CA GLU A 22 -21.16 1.24 -12.05
C GLU A 22 -22.31 1.75 -12.94
N ALA A 23 -22.04 2.70 -13.83
CA ALA A 23 -23.04 3.28 -14.73
C ALA A 23 -23.58 2.28 -15.76
N GLU A 24 -22.71 1.46 -16.37
CA GLU A 24 -23.08 0.48 -17.41
C GLU A 24 -23.91 -0.68 -16.85
N PHE A 25 -23.58 -1.14 -15.64
CA PHE A 25 -24.18 -2.33 -15.06
C PHE A 25 -25.16 -2.05 -13.91
N GLY A 26 -25.36 -0.78 -13.54
CA GLY A 26 -26.20 -0.38 -12.42
C GLY A 26 -25.71 -0.95 -11.08
N ILE A 27 -24.38 -1.02 -10.89
CA ILE A 27 -23.80 -1.59 -9.66
C ILE A 27 -23.73 -0.52 -8.58
N GLU A 28 -24.34 -0.79 -7.45
CA GLU A 28 -24.16 0.00 -6.24
C GLU A 28 -22.92 -0.49 -5.49
N ARG A 29 -21.97 0.42 -5.27
CA ARG A 29 -20.74 0.12 -4.54
C ARG A 29 -20.95 0.30 -3.04
N SER A 30 -20.21 -0.46 -2.24
CA SER A 30 -20.11 -0.20 -0.80
C SER A 30 -19.60 1.22 -0.53
N ASP A 31 -20.37 1.97 0.25
CA ASP A 31 -20.05 3.33 0.66
C ASP A 31 -19.09 3.34 1.87
N PHE A 32 -17.81 3.07 1.58
CA PHE A 32 -16.76 3.10 2.60
C PHE A 32 -16.55 4.51 3.15
N TYR A 33 -16.71 5.55 2.33
CA TYR A 33 -16.47 6.93 2.74
C TYR A 33 -17.41 7.34 3.88
N THR A 34 -18.72 7.22 3.67
CA THR A 34 -19.71 7.57 4.69
C THR A 34 -19.59 6.65 5.90
N SER A 35 -19.37 5.36 5.68
CA SER A 35 -19.18 4.39 6.78
C SER A 35 -18.02 4.77 7.69
N PHE A 36 -16.87 5.16 7.11
CA PHE A 36 -15.69 5.57 7.87
C PHE A 36 -15.85 6.96 8.47
N GLN A 37 -16.53 7.88 7.80
CA GLN A 37 -16.79 9.22 8.33
C GLN A 37 -17.70 9.19 9.57
N ASN A 38 -18.60 8.19 9.66
CA ASN A 38 -19.46 7.95 10.82
C ASN A 38 -18.74 7.22 11.98
N SER A 39 -17.47 6.85 11.82
CA SER A 39 -16.64 6.20 12.84
C SER A 39 -15.89 7.24 13.68
N GLU A 40 -15.25 6.82 14.78
CA GLU A 40 -14.34 7.68 15.54
C GLU A 40 -13.08 7.95 14.69
N SER A 41 -13.04 9.10 14.04
CA SER A 41 -11.98 9.43 13.08
C SER A 41 -10.82 10.18 13.73
N PHE A 42 -9.62 9.81 13.30
CA PHE A 42 -8.38 10.47 13.66
C PHE A 42 -7.54 10.72 12.40
N VAL A 43 -6.71 11.75 12.42
CA VAL A 43 -5.68 12.01 11.41
C VAL A 43 -4.31 11.79 12.01
N TYR A 44 -3.46 11.05 11.31
CA TYR A 44 -2.05 10.90 11.68
C TYR A 44 -1.27 12.15 11.24
N CYS A 45 -0.61 12.80 12.19
CA CYS A 45 0.27 13.91 11.91
C CYS A 45 1.74 13.44 11.81
N PRO A 46 2.38 13.55 10.63
CA PRO A 46 3.77 13.11 10.42
C PRO A 46 4.79 13.94 11.20
N ARG A 47 4.48 15.20 11.55
CA ARG A 47 5.39 16.07 12.30
C ARG A 47 5.39 15.77 13.81
N CYS A 48 4.25 15.37 14.34
CA CYS A 48 4.13 14.98 15.75
C CYS A 48 4.36 13.48 15.98
N ASN A 49 4.30 12.66 14.93
CA ASN A 49 4.25 11.20 15.00
C ASN A 49 3.13 10.69 15.92
N LYS A 50 1.95 11.31 15.81
CA LYS A 50 0.78 11.08 16.67
C LYS A 50 -0.51 11.24 15.87
N ILE A 51 -1.60 10.65 16.36
CA ILE A 51 -2.94 10.85 15.80
C ILE A 51 -3.73 11.88 16.61
N TYR A 52 -4.56 12.65 15.91
CA TYR A 52 -5.42 13.69 16.48
C TYR A 52 -6.87 13.47 16.03
N PRO A 53 -7.88 13.71 16.88
CA PRO A 53 -9.28 13.55 16.50
C PRO A 53 -9.65 14.41 15.28
N GLY A 54 -10.31 13.82 14.30
CA GLY A 54 -10.77 14.52 13.09
C GLY A 54 -10.75 13.66 11.84
N TRP A 55 -11.45 14.15 10.81
CA TRP A 55 -11.51 13.54 9.48
C TRP A 55 -10.68 14.31 8.44
N ASP A 56 -10.72 15.64 8.54
CA ASP A 56 -10.05 16.55 7.61
C ASP A 56 -8.55 16.61 7.92
N TRP A 57 -7.77 15.96 7.06
CA TRP A 57 -6.32 15.87 7.23
C TRP A 57 -5.62 17.20 6.94
N GLU A 58 -6.12 17.99 5.98
CA GLU A 58 -5.54 19.28 5.63
C GLU A 58 -5.66 20.23 6.82
N LYS A 59 -6.82 20.23 7.49
CA LYS A 59 -7.04 20.98 8.72
C LYS A 59 -6.03 20.59 9.79
N ILE A 60 -5.93 19.32 10.15
CA ILE A 60 -5.02 18.86 11.22
C ILE A 60 -3.55 19.18 10.90
N LEU A 61 -3.13 19.09 9.63
CA LEU A 61 -1.78 19.48 9.26
C LEU A 61 -1.56 21.01 9.30
N SER A 62 -2.59 21.81 9.00
CA SER A 62 -2.50 23.27 9.08
C SER A 62 -2.40 23.77 10.53
N GLU A 63 -3.03 23.07 11.48
CA GLU A 63 -3.01 23.39 12.92
C GLU A 63 -1.61 23.26 13.57
N HIS A 64 -0.63 22.73 12.85
CA HIS A 64 0.78 22.78 13.27
C HIS A 64 1.32 24.20 13.36
N ALA A 65 0.74 25.15 12.62
CA ALA A 65 1.13 26.55 12.66
C ALA A 65 0.44 27.31 13.81
N ASP A 66 -0.56 26.71 14.46
CA ASP A 66 -1.34 27.37 15.50
C ASP A 66 -0.59 27.47 16.84
N THR A 67 -1.06 28.38 17.69
CA THR A 67 -0.59 28.52 19.07
C THR A 67 -1.81 28.57 20.02
N PRO A 68 -2.06 27.51 20.81
CA PRO A 68 -1.32 26.25 20.89
C PRO A 68 -1.54 25.35 19.66
N MET A 69 -0.51 24.59 19.27
CA MET A 69 -0.58 23.62 18.17
C MET A 69 -1.73 22.62 18.39
N HIS A 70 -2.44 22.25 17.32
CA HIS A 70 -3.59 21.32 17.40
C HIS A 70 -4.68 21.78 18.39
N GLY A 71 -4.83 23.10 18.56
CA GLY A 71 -5.76 23.69 19.54
C GLY A 71 -5.45 23.31 20.99
N GLY A 72 -4.23 22.85 21.29
CA GLY A 72 -3.82 22.36 22.61
C GLY A 72 -4.22 20.91 22.91
N THR A 73 -4.77 20.19 21.93
CA THR A 73 -5.13 18.78 22.07
C THR A 73 -3.87 17.91 22.24
N ARG A 74 -3.90 16.96 23.17
CA ARG A 74 -2.82 15.98 23.33
C ARG A 74 -2.99 14.83 22.32
N GLY A 75 -2.05 14.68 21.39
CA GLY A 75 -2.08 13.59 20.42
C GLY A 75 -1.88 12.19 21.02
N GLU A 76 -2.54 11.19 20.44
CA GLU A 76 -2.46 9.78 20.83
C GLU A 76 -1.36 9.04 20.05
N GLU A 77 -0.83 7.97 20.64
CA GLU A 77 0.17 7.12 19.98
C GLU A 77 -0.49 6.23 18.91
N TYR A 78 0.17 6.13 17.76
CA TYR A 78 -0.21 5.22 16.69
C TYR A 78 1.07 4.66 16.03
N PRO A 79 1.74 3.71 16.70
CA PRO A 79 3.03 3.19 16.24
C PRO A 79 2.89 2.37 14.95
N GLY A 80 4.00 2.21 14.22
CA GLY A 80 4.01 1.43 12.98
C GLY A 80 3.77 2.23 11.70
N VAL A 81 3.85 3.56 11.79
CA VAL A 81 3.81 4.48 10.65
C VAL A 81 5.07 5.34 10.66
N TYR A 82 5.72 5.44 9.50
CA TYR A 82 6.81 6.37 9.27
C TYR A 82 6.56 7.12 7.96
N ILE A 83 6.73 8.45 7.99
CA ILE A 83 6.59 9.30 6.81
C ILE A 83 7.83 10.19 6.70
N ASP A 84 8.47 10.14 5.54
CA ASP A 84 9.44 11.16 5.11
C ASP A 84 8.73 12.08 4.11
N LEU A 85 8.47 13.32 4.52
CA LEU A 85 7.70 14.29 3.75
C LEU A 85 8.45 14.80 2.51
N ASP A 86 9.78 14.76 2.53
CA ASP A 86 10.66 15.39 1.54
C ASP A 86 11.54 14.36 0.83
N PHE A 87 11.04 13.12 0.70
CA PHE A 87 11.78 11.97 0.18
C PHE A 87 12.23 12.13 -1.30
N LEU A 88 11.41 12.78 -2.12
CA LEU A 88 11.75 13.16 -3.50
C LEU A 88 11.85 14.67 -3.65
N SER A 89 12.82 15.12 -4.44
CA SER A 89 12.79 16.47 -5.00
C SER A 89 11.80 16.56 -6.17
N GLU A 90 11.42 17.79 -6.56
CA GLU A 90 10.55 18.02 -7.73
C GLU A 90 11.17 17.51 -9.04
N THR A 91 12.48 17.64 -9.20
CA THR A 91 13.21 17.14 -10.38
C THR A 91 13.19 15.62 -10.43
N GLU A 92 13.40 14.96 -9.29
CA GLU A 92 13.33 13.50 -9.20
C GLU A 92 11.93 12.96 -9.47
N GLU A 93 10.89 13.60 -8.92
CA GLU A 93 9.50 13.27 -9.22
C GLU A 93 9.21 13.38 -10.73
N THR A 94 9.66 14.47 -11.35
CA THR A 94 9.46 14.71 -12.80
C THR A 94 10.15 13.64 -13.65
N ASN A 95 11.42 13.35 -13.36
CA ASN A 95 12.20 12.36 -14.12
C ASN A 95 11.67 10.94 -13.90
N LEU A 96 11.30 10.60 -12.67
CA LEU A 96 10.71 9.31 -12.34
C LEU A 96 9.39 9.11 -13.08
N LEU A 97 8.51 10.11 -13.05
CA LEU A 97 7.23 10.04 -13.74
C LEU A 97 7.40 9.92 -15.26
N HIS A 98 8.32 10.67 -15.85
CA HIS A 98 8.61 10.58 -17.29
C HIS A 98 8.96 9.14 -17.69
N GLY A 99 9.93 8.52 -17.01
CA GLY A 99 10.31 7.15 -17.35
C GLY A 99 9.25 6.11 -16.97
N LEU A 100 8.40 6.35 -15.97
CA LEU A 100 7.23 5.49 -15.71
C LEU A 100 6.19 5.59 -16.82
N ASP A 101 5.96 6.77 -17.38
CA ASP A 101 5.00 6.98 -18.47
C ASP A 101 5.48 6.41 -19.81
N GLU A 102 6.79 6.17 -19.97
CA GLU A 102 7.36 5.40 -21.09
C GLU A 102 7.15 3.88 -20.96
N LEU A 103 6.85 3.38 -19.75
CA LEU A 103 6.57 1.97 -19.52
C LEU A 103 5.08 1.64 -19.74
N PRO A 104 4.76 0.43 -20.22
CA PRO A 104 3.37 0.06 -20.48
C PRO A 104 2.55 -0.02 -19.19
N TRP A 105 1.44 0.69 -19.16
CA TRP A 105 0.45 0.63 -18.08
C TRP A 105 -0.61 -0.45 -18.36
N ASP A 106 -0.76 -1.41 -17.45
CA ASP A 106 -1.84 -2.40 -17.50
C ASP A 106 -3.11 -1.84 -16.84
N VAL A 107 -4.28 -2.18 -17.41
CA VAL A 107 -5.57 -1.91 -16.74
C VAL A 107 -5.67 -2.70 -15.43
N SER A 108 -6.21 -2.07 -14.40
CA SER A 108 -6.36 -2.66 -13.07
C SER A 108 -7.78 -2.48 -12.53
N GLN A 109 -8.08 -3.16 -11.42
CA GLN A 109 -9.39 -3.09 -10.79
C GLN A 109 -9.69 -1.69 -10.24
N SER A 110 -10.98 -1.40 -10.05
CA SER A 110 -11.48 -0.17 -9.45
C SER A 110 -10.85 1.10 -10.00
N GLY A 111 -10.86 1.22 -11.33
CA GLY A 111 -10.52 2.46 -12.05
C GLY A 111 -9.03 2.79 -12.17
N ARG A 112 -8.14 1.91 -11.69
CA ARG A 112 -6.68 2.13 -11.72
C ARG A 112 -6.00 1.58 -12.96
N ARG A 113 -4.78 2.05 -13.20
CA ARG A 113 -3.76 1.34 -13.99
C ARG A 113 -2.61 0.92 -13.10
N LYS A 114 -1.81 -0.05 -13.54
CA LYS A 114 -0.66 -0.53 -12.77
C LYS A 114 0.51 -0.95 -13.66
N GLN A 115 1.70 -0.95 -13.06
CA GLN A 115 2.90 -1.62 -13.56
C GLN A 115 3.41 -2.50 -12.43
N ASN A 116 3.61 -3.80 -12.67
CA ASN A 116 4.03 -4.72 -11.61
C ASN A 116 5.33 -5.42 -12.00
N PHE A 117 6.37 -5.21 -11.21
CA PHE A 117 7.67 -5.83 -11.36
C PHE A 117 7.98 -6.61 -10.11
N GLY A 118 8.16 -7.92 -10.25
CA GLY A 118 8.38 -8.81 -9.11
C GLY A 118 8.08 -10.25 -9.50
N PRO A 119 8.25 -11.20 -8.56
CA PRO A 119 7.98 -12.59 -8.82
C PRO A 119 6.49 -12.85 -9.02
N LYS A 120 6.14 -13.89 -9.78
CA LYS A 120 4.75 -14.30 -9.96
C LYS A 120 4.29 -15.09 -8.74
N THR A 121 3.20 -14.62 -8.14
CA THR A 121 2.60 -15.23 -6.97
C THR A 121 1.25 -15.85 -7.32
N ASN A 122 1.00 -17.05 -6.81
CA ASN A 122 -0.34 -17.63 -6.79
C ASN A 122 -0.87 -17.55 -5.37
N PHE A 123 -1.57 -16.46 -5.06
CA PHE A 123 -2.10 -16.17 -3.72
C PHE A 123 -2.99 -17.29 -3.17
N LYS A 124 -3.87 -17.86 -4.01
CA LYS A 124 -4.76 -18.97 -3.60
C LYS A 124 -4.03 -20.24 -3.20
N LYS A 125 -2.88 -20.51 -3.82
CA LYS A 125 -2.08 -21.72 -3.59
C LYS A 125 -0.84 -21.46 -2.75
N THR A 126 -0.63 -20.21 -2.30
CA THR A 126 0.59 -19.75 -1.61
C THR A 126 1.85 -20.28 -2.29
N ARG A 127 1.98 -20.02 -3.60
CA ARG A 127 3.11 -20.47 -4.43
C ARG A 127 3.84 -19.31 -5.05
N LEU A 128 5.16 -19.36 -4.97
CA LEU A 128 6.09 -18.43 -5.58
C LEU A 128 6.64 -19.01 -6.88
N ARG A 129 6.77 -18.20 -7.93
CA ARG A 129 7.46 -18.55 -9.18
C ARG A 129 8.36 -17.40 -9.60
N SER A 130 9.65 -17.68 -9.77
CA SER A 130 10.61 -16.69 -10.25
C SER A 130 10.50 -16.44 -11.77
N ALA A 131 9.97 -17.40 -12.52
CA ALA A 131 9.90 -17.35 -13.97
C ALA A 131 9.24 -16.04 -14.46
N GLN A 132 10.02 -15.26 -15.22
CA GLN A 132 9.71 -13.97 -15.85
C GLN A 132 10.06 -12.69 -15.07
N PHE A 133 10.52 -12.77 -13.81
CA PHE A 133 11.07 -11.59 -13.16
C PHE A 133 12.49 -11.32 -13.69
N ALA A 134 12.76 -10.12 -14.17
CA ALA A 134 14.06 -9.75 -14.76
C ALA A 134 14.75 -8.59 -14.02
N GLY A 135 14.29 -8.30 -12.80
CA GLY A 135 14.66 -7.09 -12.07
C GLY A 135 13.72 -5.92 -12.36
N PHE A 136 14.14 -4.73 -11.97
CA PHE A 136 13.32 -3.53 -11.95
C PHE A 136 13.70 -2.55 -13.09
N PRO A 137 12.79 -1.65 -13.50
CA PRO A 137 13.17 -0.61 -14.45
C PRO A 137 14.19 0.34 -13.82
N ARG A 138 15.21 0.73 -14.60
CA ARG A 138 16.29 1.62 -14.14
C ARG A 138 15.79 2.97 -13.66
N VAL A 139 14.68 3.47 -14.24
CA VAL A 139 14.07 4.75 -13.82
C VAL A 139 13.81 4.82 -12.32
N SER A 140 13.48 3.70 -11.67
CA SER A 140 13.19 3.62 -10.23
C SER A 140 14.36 3.13 -9.37
N GLU A 141 15.53 2.88 -9.95
CA GLU A 141 16.71 2.38 -9.23
C GLU A 141 17.12 3.31 -8.09
N PHE A 142 17.15 4.62 -8.35
CA PHE A 142 17.57 5.62 -7.36
C PHE A 142 16.65 5.65 -6.13
N VAL A 143 15.35 5.39 -6.32
CA VAL A 143 14.37 5.31 -5.23
C VAL A 143 14.72 4.16 -4.29
N GLN A 144 14.98 2.98 -4.86
CA GLN A 144 15.31 1.78 -4.07
C GLN A 144 16.65 1.95 -3.33
N ARG A 145 17.66 2.53 -3.98
CA ARG A 145 18.95 2.83 -3.33
C ARG A 145 18.80 3.83 -2.18
N ARG A 146 17.86 4.78 -2.28
CA ARG A 146 17.62 5.77 -1.22
C ARG A 146 17.03 5.15 0.05
N PHE A 147 16.40 3.96 -0.02
CA PHE A 147 15.91 3.27 1.18
C PHE A 147 17.02 2.98 2.19
N GLU A 148 18.26 2.76 1.74
CA GLU A 148 19.42 2.56 2.62
C GLU A 148 19.70 3.78 3.53
N GLN A 149 19.23 4.97 3.14
CA GLN A 149 19.38 6.21 3.90
C GLN A 149 18.29 6.38 4.97
N VAL A 150 17.23 5.56 4.92
CA VAL A 150 16.15 5.55 5.91
C VAL A 150 16.46 4.45 6.93
N PRO A 151 16.75 4.76 8.21
CA PRO A 151 17.16 3.76 9.19
C PRO A 151 16.21 2.57 9.33
N LEU A 152 14.90 2.81 9.23
CA LEU A 152 13.86 1.76 9.28
C LEU A 152 13.95 0.76 8.11
N LEU A 153 14.50 1.19 6.98
CA LEU A 153 14.63 0.42 5.75
C LEU A 153 16.06 -0.05 5.48
N ALA A 154 17.00 0.09 6.43
CA ALA A 154 18.41 -0.25 6.22
C ALA A 154 18.65 -1.71 5.80
N THR A 155 17.76 -2.62 6.17
CA THR A 155 17.79 -4.05 5.78
C THR A 155 16.67 -4.42 4.81
N PHE A 156 15.96 -3.44 4.26
CA PHE A 156 14.87 -3.67 3.34
C PHE A 156 15.43 -4.02 1.96
N GLN A 157 15.04 -5.19 1.45
CA GLN A 157 15.37 -5.60 0.09
C GLN A 157 14.08 -5.66 -0.72
N THR A 158 13.94 -4.75 -1.68
CA THR A 158 12.84 -4.77 -2.63
C THR A 158 12.84 -6.09 -3.39
N ILE A 159 11.69 -6.76 -3.43
CA ILE A 159 11.44 -7.93 -4.28
C ILE A 159 10.21 -7.76 -5.17
N GLU A 160 9.37 -6.76 -4.88
CA GLU A 160 8.28 -6.32 -5.73
C GLU A 160 8.22 -4.80 -5.74
N GLN A 161 7.99 -4.23 -6.91
CA GLN A 161 7.61 -2.85 -7.15
C GLN A 161 6.30 -2.84 -7.95
N CYS A 162 5.25 -2.26 -7.38
CA CYS A 162 3.97 -2.04 -8.04
C CYS A 162 3.71 -0.54 -8.15
N SER A 163 3.85 0.01 -9.35
CA SER A 163 3.41 1.36 -9.65
C SER A 163 1.90 1.34 -9.87
N LEU A 164 1.17 2.25 -9.22
CA LEU A 164 -0.28 2.37 -9.32
C LEU A 164 -0.63 3.79 -9.76
N GLU A 165 -1.49 3.89 -10.76
CA GLU A 165 -2.04 5.17 -11.20
C GLU A 165 -3.54 5.23 -10.94
N TYR A 166 -3.96 6.38 -10.41
CA TYR A 166 -5.31 6.71 -10.02
C TYR A 166 -5.80 7.88 -10.84
N ALA A 167 -7.02 7.76 -11.35
CA ALA A 167 -7.71 8.77 -12.13
C ALA A 167 -9.10 9.04 -11.51
N PRO A 168 -9.40 10.28 -11.09
CA PRO A 168 -10.68 10.64 -10.47
C PRO A 168 -11.88 10.37 -11.38
N GLU A 169 -11.74 10.62 -12.68
CA GLU A 169 -12.79 10.38 -13.69
C GLU A 169 -13.15 8.90 -13.87
N ARG A 170 -12.27 7.99 -13.41
CA ARG A 170 -12.54 6.55 -13.36
C ARG A 170 -13.09 6.11 -12.00
N GLY A 171 -13.09 6.99 -11.01
CA GLY A 171 -13.39 6.67 -9.62
C GLY A 171 -12.35 5.75 -8.99
N ALA A 172 -11.08 5.96 -9.35
CA ALA A 172 -9.98 5.11 -8.93
C ALA A 172 -9.86 5.03 -7.41
N SER A 173 -9.81 3.82 -6.84
CA SER A 173 -9.80 3.62 -5.38
C SER A 173 -9.51 2.18 -4.97
N ILE A 174 -8.93 1.96 -3.80
CA ILE A 174 -8.68 0.63 -3.24
C ILE A 174 -9.58 0.42 -2.04
N ASP A 175 -10.52 -0.53 -2.10
CA ASP A 175 -11.30 -0.87 -0.89
C ASP A 175 -10.47 -1.69 0.11
N PRO A 176 -10.83 -1.66 1.41
CA PRO A 176 -10.04 -2.16 2.53
C PRO A 176 -9.43 -3.55 2.33
N HIS A 177 -8.16 -3.68 2.70
CA HIS A 177 -7.42 -4.94 2.66
C HIS A 177 -6.13 -4.90 3.51
N ILE A 178 -5.54 -6.06 3.73
CA ILE A 178 -4.17 -6.24 4.22
C ILE A 178 -3.37 -6.97 3.13
N ASP A 179 -2.12 -6.55 2.91
CA ASP A 179 -1.19 -7.21 1.98
C ASP A 179 -0.91 -8.65 2.42
N ASP A 180 -0.87 -9.59 1.47
CA ASP A 180 -0.75 -11.03 1.74
C ASP A 180 0.40 -11.40 2.70
N CYS A 181 0.06 -11.87 3.90
CA CYS A 181 1.00 -12.10 4.99
C CYS A 181 1.84 -13.39 4.86
N TRP A 182 1.61 -14.19 3.82
CA TRP A 182 2.47 -15.35 3.57
C TRP A 182 3.77 -14.94 2.89
N ILE A 183 3.77 -13.88 2.07
CA ILE A 183 4.88 -13.54 1.18
C ILE A 183 5.43 -12.12 1.37
N TRP A 184 4.57 -11.14 1.63
CA TRP A 184 5.01 -9.75 1.82
C TRP A 184 5.36 -9.53 3.27
N GLY A 185 6.61 -9.15 3.52
CA GLY A 185 7.15 -8.92 4.85
C GLY A 185 6.52 -7.75 5.57
N GLU A 186 7.18 -7.32 6.64
CA GLU A 186 6.61 -6.37 7.58
C GLU A 186 6.55 -4.96 7.01
N ARG A 187 7.61 -4.49 6.38
CA ARG A 187 7.66 -3.12 5.87
C ARG A 187 6.95 -3.05 4.52
N ILE A 188 5.89 -2.26 4.45
CA ILE A 188 5.20 -1.93 3.19
C ILE A 188 5.48 -0.47 2.89
N VAL A 189 6.21 -0.24 1.81
CA VAL A 189 6.82 1.04 1.47
C VAL A 189 6.03 1.64 0.31
N THR A 190 5.61 2.89 0.40
CA THR A 190 4.88 3.61 -0.66
C THR A 190 5.51 4.97 -0.90
N VAL A 191 5.92 5.25 -2.14
CA VAL A 191 6.40 6.57 -2.57
C VAL A 191 5.29 7.26 -3.37
N ASN A 192 4.90 8.46 -2.97
CA ASN A 192 3.75 9.20 -3.52
C ASN A 192 4.20 10.24 -4.56
N LEU A 193 3.46 10.38 -5.66
CA LEU A 193 3.76 11.32 -6.75
C LEU A 193 2.50 12.05 -7.21
N LEU A 194 2.71 13.22 -7.84
CA LEU A 194 1.75 14.11 -8.50
C LEU A 194 0.75 14.82 -7.58
N SER A 195 -0.06 14.05 -6.86
CA SER A 195 -1.18 14.57 -6.08
C SER A 195 -1.16 13.97 -4.68
N ASP A 196 -1.49 14.82 -3.71
CA ASP A 196 -1.75 14.43 -2.33
C ASP A 196 -2.98 13.52 -2.27
N SER A 197 -3.00 12.64 -1.26
CA SER A 197 -4.14 11.77 -0.97
C SER A 197 -4.07 11.29 0.48
N VAL A 198 -4.90 10.30 0.85
CA VAL A 198 -5.01 9.76 2.20
C VAL A 198 -5.10 8.25 2.15
N LEU A 199 -4.34 7.58 3.01
CA LEU A 199 -4.50 6.17 3.31
C LEU A 199 -5.42 6.04 4.53
N THR A 200 -6.60 5.46 4.33
CA THR A 200 -7.58 5.25 5.40
C THR A 200 -7.37 3.88 6.02
N MET A 201 -7.14 3.84 7.32
CA MET A 201 -6.93 2.63 8.12
C MET A 201 -8.17 2.32 8.94
N SER A 202 -8.65 1.08 8.87
CA SER A 202 -9.71 0.54 9.74
C SER A 202 -9.25 -0.76 10.38
N PRO A 203 -9.54 -1.03 11.66
CA PRO A 203 -9.14 -2.29 12.31
C PRO A 203 -9.69 -3.49 11.54
N TYR A 204 -8.85 -4.50 11.35
CA TYR A 204 -9.28 -5.74 10.72
C TYR A 204 -10.29 -6.47 11.60
N ARG A 205 -11.43 -6.84 11.01
CA ARG A 205 -12.44 -7.66 11.66
C ARG A 205 -12.48 -9.04 11.00
N ALA A 206 -12.39 -10.08 11.81
CA ALA A 206 -12.57 -11.45 11.35
C ALA A 206 -13.96 -11.61 10.71
N CYS A 207 -14.08 -12.49 9.72
CA CYS A 207 -15.39 -12.80 9.17
C CYS A 207 -16.33 -13.35 10.25
N PRO A 208 -17.65 -13.10 10.18
CA PRO A 208 -18.62 -13.68 11.10
C PRO A 208 -18.60 -15.22 11.13
N ASP A 209 -18.13 -15.86 10.05
CA ASP A 209 -17.97 -17.31 9.94
C ASP A 209 -16.64 -17.83 10.53
N GLY A 210 -15.90 -16.98 11.24
CA GLY A 210 -14.62 -17.32 11.88
C GLY A 210 -13.43 -17.43 10.93
N LYS A 211 -13.62 -17.24 9.62
CA LYS A 211 -12.50 -17.31 8.66
C LYS A 211 -11.62 -16.07 8.73
N THR A 212 -10.30 -16.30 8.78
CA THR A 212 -9.31 -15.24 8.65
C THR A 212 -9.03 -14.94 7.17
N LYS A 213 -8.86 -13.66 6.84
CA LYS A 213 -8.42 -13.19 5.52
C LYS A 213 -6.91 -12.91 5.52
N TYR A 214 -6.37 -12.64 4.34
CA TYR A 214 -5.01 -12.09 4.15
C TYR A 214 -3.86 -12.96 4.66
N ASN A 215 -4.11 -14.25 4.88
CA ASN A 215 -3.13 -15.22 5.34
C ASN A 215 -2.50 -14.88 6.70
N LEU A 216 -3.25 -14.22 7.59
CA LEU A 216 -2.76 -13.78 8.91
C LEU A 216 -2.21 -14.92 9.80
N HIS A 217 -2.67 -16.15 9.63
CA HIS A 217 -2.13 -17.32 10.34
C HIS A 217 -0.64 -17.59 10.05
N PHE A 218 -0.07 -17.06 8.96
CA PHE A 218 1.37 -17.15 8.72
C PHE A 218 2.19 -16.30 9.69
N LEU A 219 1.59 -15.27 10.33
CA LEU A 219 2.29 -14.44 11.31
C LEU A 219 2.83 -15.25 12.48
N GLU A 220 2.16 -16.34 12.86
CA GLU A 220 2.62 -17.25 13.92
C GLU A 220 4.01 -17.84 13.62
N ARG A 221 4.42 -17.90 12.35
CA ARG A 221 5.71 -18.48 11.93
C ARG A 221 6.89 -17.52 12.05
N TYR A 222 6.62 -16.22 12.13
CA TYR A 222 7.68 -15.20 12.09
C TYR A 222 7.43 -14.01 13.01
N ARG A 223 6.49 -14.12 13.95
CA ARG A 223 6.17 -13.06 14.92
C ARG A 223 7.40 -12.56 15.69
N ASP A 224 8.29 -13.46 16.05
CA ASP A 224 9.52 -13.14 16.80
C ASP A 224 10.55 -12.36 15.97
N HIS A 225 10.33 -12.21 14.66
CA HIS A 225 11.20 -11.46 13.75
C HIS A 225 10.64 -10.07 13.42
N LEU A 226 9.47 -9.70 13.98
CA LEU A 226 8.88 -8.38 13.74
C LEU A 226 9.68 -7.27 14.43
N LEU A 227 9.67 -6.08 13.83
CA LEU A 227 10.35 -4.87 14.32
C LEU A 227 9.70 -4.32 15.60
N GLY A 228 8.46 -4.71 15.89
CA GLY A 228 7.75 -4.30 17.09
C GLY A 228 6.65 -5.27 17.49
N GLU A 229 6.06 -5.03 18.65
CA GLU A 229 4.97 -5.85 19.16
C GLU A 229 3.64 -5.52 18.47
N LEU A 230 2.85 -6.56 18.23
CA LEU A 230 1.47 -6.42 17.79
C LEU A 230 0.58 -6.03 18.98
N MET A 231 -0.52 -5.35 18.70
CA MET A 231 -1.52 -5.01 19.72
C MET A 231 -2.17 -6.27 20.27
N ASP A 232 -2.40 -6.31 21.58
CA ASP A 232 -3.18 -7.38 22.20
C ASP A 232 -4.68 -7.27 21.84
N GLU A 233 -5.44 -8.32 22.17
CA GLU A 233 -6.87 -8.39 21.85
C GLU A 233 -7.68 -7.24 22.46
N LYS A 234 -7.32 -6.79 23.66
CA LYS A 234 -8.01 -5.71 24.36
C LYS A 234 -7.76 -4.37 23.69
N ALA A 235 -6.53 -4.11 23.25
CA ALA A 235 -6.13 -2.91 22.54
C ALA A 235 -6.78 -2.84 21.15
N ILE A 236 -6.88 -3.97 20.44
CA ILE A 236 -7.61 -4.04 19.16
C ILE A 236 -9.11 -3.79 19.36
N ALA A 237 -9.72 -4.42 20.38
CA ALA A 237 -11.14 -4.21 20.70
C ALA A 237 -11.42 -2.74 21.05
N ALA A 238 -10.52 -2.07 21.79
CA ALA A 238 -10.65 -0.65 22.10
C ALA A 238 -10.59 0.26 20.85
N CYS A 239 -10.03 -0.24 19.75
CA CYS A 239 -9.95 0.49 18.49
C CYS A 239 -11.06 0.12 17.50
N GLU A 240 -11.98 -0.78 17.82
CA GLU A 240 -12.89 -1.42 16.85
C GLU A 240 -13.65 -0.42 15.97
N ASN A 241 -14.09 0.71 16.54
CA ASN A 241 -14.84 1.76 15.84
C ASN A 241 -13.98 2.96 15.43
N ARG A 242 -12.66 2.84 15.47
CA ARG A 242 -11.73 3.90 15.09
C ARG A 242 -11.36 3.81 13.62
N VAL A 243 -11.15 4.97 13.01
CA VAL A 243 -10.56 5.11 11.68
C VAL A 243 -9.39 6.07 11.79
N VAL A 244 -8.24 5.70 11.20
CA VAL A 244 -7.07 6.57 11.13
C VAL A 244 -6.79 6.96 9.70
N ARG A 245 -6.75 8.26 9.43
CA ARG A 245 -6.47 8.86 8.12
C ARG A 245 -5.00 9.28 8.09
N ILE A 246 -4.19 8.57 7.32
CA ILE A 246 -2.77 8.83 7.17
C ILE A 246 -2.56 9.65 5.90
N PRO A 247 -2.10 10.91 5.99
CA PRO A 247 -1.80 11.73 4.82
C PRO A 247 -0.75 11.04 3.94
N MET A 248 -0.93 11.14 2.63
CA MET A 248 0.03 10.72 1.61
C MET A 248 0.37 11.91 0.71
N PRO A 249 1.12 12.93 1.20
CA PRO A 249 1.51 14.07 0.38
C PRO A 249 2.36 13.63 -0.81
N ARG A 250 2.27 14.30 -1.94
CA ARG A 250 3.16 14.05 -3.08
C ARG A 250 4.62 14.20 -2.67
N ARG A 251 5.50 13.46 -3.34
CA ARG A 251 6.94 13.35 -3.06
C ARG A 251 7.33 12.74 -1.72
N SER A 252 6.36 12.34 -0.90
CA SER A 252 6.63 11.68 0.37
C SER A 252 6.86 10.17 0.20
N LEU A 253 7.61 9.61 1.14
CA LEU A 253 7.67 8.18 1.43
C LEU A 253 6.79 7.87 2.65
N LEU A 254 6.01 6.80 2.58
CA LEU A 254 5.26 6.20 3.68
C LEU A 254 5.76 4.76 3.89
N VAL A 255 6.00 4.37 5.14
CA VAL A 255 6.27 2.99 5.54
C VAL A 255 5.26 2.57 6.60
N LEU A 256 4.52 1.49 6.32
CA LEU A 256 3.73 0.77 7.32
C LEU A 256 4.49 -0.45 7.83
N TYR A 257 4.45 -0.68 9.13
CA TYR A 257 5.03 -1.85 9.82
C TYR A 257 4.26 -2.12 11.11
N GLY A 258 4.49 -3.24 11.80
CA GLY A 258 3.79 -3.55 13.06
C GLY A 258 2.25 -3.58 12.96
N PRO A 259 1.49 -3.02 13.93
CA PRO A 259 0.03 -3.11 13.93
C PRO A 259 -0.65 -2.58 12.65
N PRO A 260 -0.31 -1.40 12.09
CA PRO A 260 -0.85 -0.94 10.81
C PRO A 260 -0.66 -1.90 9.63
N ARG A 261 0.41 -2.70 9.63
CA ARG A 261 0.69 -3.70 8.59
C ARG A 261 -0.21 -4.94 8.69
N TYR A 262 -0.52 -5.37 9.91
CA TYR A 262 -1.07 -6.72 10.16
C TYR A 262 -2.45 -6.75 10.81
N GLN A 263 -2.84 -5.68 11.51
CA GLN A 263 -4.07 -5.62 12.31
C GLN A 263 -5.04 -4.55 11.82
N TRP A 264 -4.65 -3.76 10.82
CA TRP A 264 -5.47 -2.73 10.20
C TRP A 264 -5.58 -2.98 8.69
N GLU A 265 -6.79 -2.94 8.17
CA GLU A 265 -7.03 -2.86 6.73
C GLU A 265 -6.77 -1.43 6.26
N HIS A 266 -6.05 -1.30 5.15
CA HIS A 266 -5.81 -0.02 4.50
C HIS A 266 -6.62 0.12 3.21
N ALA A 267 -7.06 1.35 2.94
CA ALA A 267 -7.86 1.72 1.79
C ALA A 267 -7.43 3.07 1.23
N VAL A 268 -7.63 3.26 -0.07
CA VAL A 268 -7.55 4.57 -0.73
C VAL A 268 -8.96 4.88 -1.24
N LEU A 269 -9.63 5.84 -0.60
CA LEU A 269 -11.01 6.19 -0.92
C LEU A 269 -11.07 6.96 -2.23
N ARG A 270 -12.19 6.87 -2.93
CA ARG A 270 -12.37 7.55 -4.23
C ARG A 270 -12.37 9.07 -4.04
N GLU A 271 -12.97 9.50 -2.94
CA GLU A 271 -13.13 10.87 -2.52
C GLU A 271 -11.78 11.51 -2.19
N ASP A 272 -10.75 10.71 -1.90
CA ASP A 272 -9.39 11.16 -1.61
C ASP A 272 -8.48 11.19 -2.85
N ILE A 273 -9.02 10.91 -4.04
CA ILE A 273 -8.35 11.08 -5.33
C ILE A 273 -8.96 12.30 -6.02
N LYS A 274 -8.30 13.45 -5.90
CA LYS A 274 -8.75 14.71 -6.49
C LYS A 274 -8.22 14.94 -7.90
N ASP A 275 -7.00 14.48 -8.15
CA ASP A 275 -6.28 14.60 -9.42
C ASP A 275 -5.60 13.28 -9.79
N ARG A 276 -4.92 13.26 -10.95
CA ARG A 276 -4.04 12.14 -11.33
C ARG A 276 -3.02 11.92 -10.23
N ARG A 277 -3.05 10.75 -9.61
CA ARG A 277 -2.09 10.33 -8.58
C ARG A 277 -1.34 9.11 -9.04
N VAL A 278 -0.03 9.10 -8.82
CA VAL A 278 0.82 7.92 -9.01
C VAL A 278 1.47 7.57 -7.67
N CYS A 279 1.62 6.28 -7.37
CA CYS A 279 2.46 5.84 -6.27
C CYS A 279 3.22 4.57 -6.64
N LEU A 280 4.41 4.38 -6.08
CA LEU A 280 5.18 3.14 -6.20
C LEU A 280 5.14 2.43 -4.86
N ALA A 281 4.60 1.21 -4.84
CA ALA A 281 4.53 0.37 -3.65
C ALA A 281 5.57 -0.74 -3.72
N TYR A 282 6.47 -0.78 -2.75
CA TYR A 282 7.57 -1.74 -2.65
C TYR A 282 7.33 -2.73 -1.51
N ARG A 283 7.67 -4.00 -1.75
CA ARG A 283 7.59 -5.06 -0.75
C ARG A 283 8.92 -5.79 -0.63
N GLU A 284 9.13 -6.29 0.58
CA GLU A 284 10.15 -7.27 0.91
C GLU A 284 9.51 -8.65 1.14
N PHE A 285 10.33 -9.68 1.25
CA PHE A 285 9.88 -11.02 1.60
C PHE A 285 9.59 -11.16 3.11
N THR A 286 8.66 -12.07 3.46
CA THR A 286 8.54 -12.54 4.86
C THR A 286 9.79 -13.31 5.30
N PRO A 287 10.08 -13.40 6.61
CA PRO A 287 11.27 -14.08 7.14
C PRO A 287 11.47 -15.52 6.65
N MET A 288 10.40 -16.24 6.33
CA MET A 288 10.47 -17.61 5.78
C MET A 288 11.21 -17.68 4.43
N TYR A 289 11.19 -16.61 3.64
CA TYR A 289 11.86 -16.52 2.34
C TYR A 289 13.20 -15.78 2.41
N LEU A 290 13.66 -15.34 3.59
CA LEU A 290 14.99 -14.76 3.77
C LEU A 290 16.05 -15.86 3.95
N GLU A 291 17.33 -15.50 3.87
CA GLU A 291 18.43 -16.44 4.13
C GLU A 291 18.28 -17.10 5.51
N GLY A 292 18.39 -18.43 5.56
CA GLY A 292 18.12 -19.23 6.77
C GLY A 292 16.64 -19.57 7.01
N GLY A 293 15.72 -18.98 6.26
CA GLY A 293 14.28 -19.30 6.30
C GLY A 293 13.93 -20.62 5.60
N SER A 294 12.80 -21.21 5.99
CA SER A 294 12.36 -22.53 5.50
C SER A 294 12.06 -22.59 4.00
N GLU A 295 11.82 -21.44 3.36
CA GLU A 295 11.44 -21.31 1.95
C GLU A 295 12.49 -20.58 1.12
N PHE A 296 13.69 -20.32 1.66
CA PHE A 296 14.75 -19.53 0.99
C PHE A 296 15.15 -20.07 -0.38
N SER A 297 15.17 -21.39 -0.56
CA SER A 297 15.49 -22.01 -1.85
C SER A 297 14.52 -21.63 -2.98
N GLN A 298 13.31 -21.15 -2.64
CA GLN A 298 12.33 -20.65 -3.61
C GLN A 298 12.53 -19.17 -3.96
N SER A 299 13.26 -18.40 -3.14
CA SER A 299 13.45 -16.95 -3.27
C SER A 299 14.86 -16.52 -3.68
N GLU A 300 15.85 -17.42 -3.62
CA GLU A 300 17.26 -17.12 -3.93
C GLU A 300 17.45 -16.44 -5.31
N ASP A 301 16.93 -17.05 -6.38
CA ASP A 301 16.99 -16.49 -7.75
C ASP A 301 16.26 -15.13 -7.85
N ILE A 302 15.21 -14.92 -7.04
CA ILE A 302 14.47 -13.66 -7.01
C ILE A 302 15.31 -12.56 -6.38
N PHE A 303 16.05 -12.84 -5.31
CA PHE A 303 16.98 -11.87 -4.73
C PHE A 303 18.08 -11.47 -5.70
N LEU A 304 18.63 -12.42 -6.47
CA LEU A 304 19.64 -12.13 -7.47
C LEU A 304 19.08 -11.22 -8.58
N ARG A 305 17.86 -11.50 -9.05
CA ARG A 305 17.16 -10.70 -10.07
C ARG A 305 16.74 -9.33 -9.55
N ALA A 306 16.33 -9.23 -8.29
CA ALA A 306 15.92 -7.98 -7.65
C ALA A 306 17.06 -6.95 -7.57
N LYS A 307 18.32 -7.39 -7.67
CA LYS A 307 19.50 -6.52 -7.75
C LYS A 307 19.80 -6.03 -9.18
N GLN A 308 19.03 -6.47 -10.18
CA GLN A 308 19.21 -6.09 -11.57
C GLN A 308 18.27 -4.95 -11.96
N PHE A 309 18.79 -4.03 -12.77
CA PHE A 309 18.03 -2.90 -13.32
C PHE A 309 18.22 -2.80 -14.82
N TRP A 310 17.12 -2.63 -15.56
CA TRP A 310 17.10 -2.61 -17.03
C TRP A 310 16.62 -1.26 -17.57
N ASP A 311 17.18 -0.82 -18.69
CA ASP A 311 16.88 0.47 -19.33
C ASP A 311 15.63 0.41 -20.23
N GLN A 312 15.41 -0.72 -20.89
CA GLN A 312 14.19 -1.01 -21.64
C GLN A 312 13.70 -2.40 -21.29
N GLN A 313 12.38 -2.58 -21.27
CA GLN A 313 11.77 -3.85 -20.89
C GLN A 313 12.36 -4.94 -21.80
N PRO A 314 12.98 -6.02 -21.26
CA PRO A 314 13.48 -7.09 -22.10
C PRO A 314 12.32 -7.58 -22.95
N ALA A 315 12.46 -7.52 -24.28
CA ALA A 315 11.47 -8.10 -25.17
C ALA A 315 11.22 -9.53 -24.70
N ILE A 316 9.99 -9.81 -24.27
CA ILE A 316 9.60 -11.17 -23.91
C ILE A 316 9.67 -11.94 -25.22
N VAL A 317 10.77 -12.66 -25.44
CA VAL A 317 10.85 -13.66 -26.50
C VAL A 317 9.86 -14.74 -26.09
N ALA A 318 8.66 -14.68 -26.67
CA ALA A 318 7.71 -15.77 -26.57
C ALA A 318 8.32 -16.97 -27.30
N SER A 319 8.84 -17.94 -26.54
CA SER A 319 9.16 -19.28 -27.04
C SER A 319 7.98 -20.21 -26.85
#